data_AF-A0A6J8CMU0-F1
#
_entry.id   AF-A0A6J8CMU0-F1
#
_cell.length_a   1.000
_cell.length_b   1.000
_cell.length_c   1.000
_cell.angle_alpha   90.00
_cell.angle_beta   90.00
_cell.angle_gamma   90.00
#
_symmetry.space_group_name_H-M   'P 1'
#
loop_
_entity.id
_entity.type
_entity.pdbx_description
1 polymer ?
#
loop_
_entity_poly.entity_id
_entity_poly.type
_entity_poly.pdbx_seq_one_letter_code
_entity_poly.pdbx_strand_id
1 'polypeptide(L)'
;MASTKTQDERLTEWNNNVLKYLIPNDVVLSLYLTLGTIGNITVILVYVFKMKVKRDDRFFIPVLASVDFMACLVGASFAFAWNIIPVKFNNGIVCEALWFVSQGVTIISAVLLIIIAVQRYLKVCKPSFIFTQKMKYFCTILAFCFGFAFSVPIFFYYGSVEIYNPMLNVTGFWCGQKRENIEHVIIYDISAVIVAVIASLVLIILYILIGKAIYRKFIIFQQSVKEGKYTKKHRSSVELESVLAIDKDNENESSRSRANSIEDLVECDTYRRKVKRGSADTLDQGRFFTIGQHFRTHRYSYMFMTITALFIIAYTPRLVLMVLESIDPNFWNKPNDAIAGFLFLYRMYLLNHAVNPFIYTFFDTRFRKAVSEIFCCCCSTRKSMAL
;
A
#
# COMPACT_ATOMS: atom_id res chain seq x y z
N MET A 1 31.74 46.79 22.00
CA MET A 1 31.95 45.34 22.12
C MET A 1 30.90 44.64 21.28
N ALA A 2 31.26 44.13 20.10
CA ALA A 2 30.38 43.21 19.39
C ALA A 2 30.36 41.90 20.20
N SER A 3 29.19 41.48 20.67
CA SER A 3 29.02 40.19 21.35
C SER A 3 29.35 39.08 20.36
N THR A 4 30.53 38.48 20.46
CA THR A 4 30.92 37.32 19.66
C THR A 4 29.98 36.18 20.04
N LYS A 5 29.10 35.78 19.12
CA LYS A 5 28.17 34.65 19.35
C LYS A 5 28.94 33.40 19.78
N THR A 6 28.40 32.66 20.74
CA THR A 6 28.98 31.38 21.18
C THR A 6 28.91 30.33 20.06
N GLN A 7 29.68 29.24 20.18
CA GLN A 7 29.63 28.14 19.21
C GLN A 7 28.21 27.56 19.08
N ASP A 8 27.51 27.38 20.21
CA ASP A 8 26.14 26.86 20.25
C ASP A 8 25.12 27.81 19.63
N GLU A 9 25.29 29.12 19.82
CA GLU A 9 24.46 30.13 19.18
C GLU A 9 24.63 30.10 17.65
N ARG A 10 25.87 30.01 17.16
CA ARG A 10 26.16 29.91 15.72
C ARG A 10 25.62 28.61 15.12
N LEU A 11 25.73 27.49 15.83
CA LEU A 11 25.16 26.21 15.40
C LEU A 11 23.62 26.26 15.34
N THR A 12 23.00 26.91 16.32
CA THR A 12 21.54 27.09 16.38
C THR A 12 21.06 28.01 15.26
N GLU A 13 21.78 29.10 14.98
CA GLU A 13 21.51 29.99 13.86
C GLU A 13 21.60 29.24 12.52
N TRP A 14 22.65 28.44 12.32
CA TRP A 14 22.79 27.62 11.11
C TRP A 14 21.62 26.66 10.95
N ASN A 15 21.27 25.92 12.02
CA ASN A 15 20.16 24.98 12.01
C ASN A 15 18.83 25.65 11.65
N ASN A 16 18.54 26.81 12.26
CA ASN A 16 17.29 27.55 12.03
C ASN A 16 17.21 28.09 10.59
N ASN A 17 18.33 28.51 10.00
CA ASN A 17 18.37 28.96 8.61
C ASN A 17 18.08 27.81 7.64
N VAL A 18 18.59 26.61 7.93
CA VAL A 18 18.33 25.40 7.14
C VAL A 18 16.87 24.95 7.28
N LEU A 19 16.38 24.86 8.51
CA LEU A 19 15.01 24.44 8.82
C LEU A 19 13.95 25.30 8.11
N LYS A 20 14.13 26.62 8.05
CA LYS A 20 13.12 27.54 7.50
C LYS A 20 12.70 27.23 6.07
N TYR A 21 13.63 26.81 5.20
CA TYR A 21 13.28 26.49 3.81
C TYR A 21 12.72 25.07 3.65
N LEU A 22 12.81 24.22 4.69
CA LEU A 22 12.27 22.86 4.69
C LEU A 22 10.82 22.79 5.22
N ILE A 23 10.29 23.87 5.79
CA ILE A 23 8.91 23.95 6.32
C ILE A 23 7.84 23.38 5.35
N PRO A 24 7.85 23.67 4.03
CA PRO A 24 6.87 23.09 3.12
C PRO A 24 6.92 21.54 3.07
N ASN A 25 8.12 20.96 3.17
CA ASN A 25 8.29 19.51 3.25
C ASN A 25 7.72 18.97 4.57
N ASP A 26 7.92 19.69 5.68
CA ASP A 26 7.44 19.28 7.01
C ASP A 26 5.92 19.21 7.10
N VAL A 27 5.22 20.13 6.42
CA VAL A 27 3.75 20.09 6.32
C VAL A 27 3.29 18.79 5.63
N VAL A 28 3.93 18.43 4.51
CA VAL A 28 3.60 17.20 3.78
C VAL A 28 3.94 15.95 4.60
N LEU A 29 5.10 15.93 5.26
CA LEU A 29 5.52 14.83 6.12
C LEU A 29 4.58 14.64 7.31
N SER A 30 4.07 15.74 7.87
CA SER A 30 3.06 15.71 8.93
C SER A 30 1.77 15.04 8.45
N LEU A 31 1.33 15.36 7.22
CA LEU A 31 0.17 14.69 6.62
C LEU A 31 0.41 13.20 6.40
N TYR A 32 1.59 12.80 5.90
CA TYR A 32 1.93 11.37 5.75
C TYR A 32 1.94 10.64 7.09
N LEU A 33 2.52 11.26 8.11
CA LEU A 33 2.55 10.71 9.46
C LEU A 33 1.12 10.56 10.01
N THR A 34 0.29 11.60 9.96
CA THR A 34 -1.06 11.54 10.53
C THR A 34 -1.99 10.61 9.76
N LEU A 35 -2.06 10.74 8.43
CA LEU A 35 -2.97 9.96 7.61
C LEU A 35 -2.53 8.49 7.54
N GLY A 36 -1.22 8.27 7.40
CA GLY A 36 -0.64 6.93 7.34
C GLY A 36 -0.76 6.19 8.67
N THR A 37 -0.50 6.83 9.80
CA THR A 37 -0.62 6.14 11.10
C THR A 37 -2.08 5.85 11.45
N ILE A 38 -2.95 6.87 11.46
CA ILE A 38 -4.37 6.72 11.82
C ILE A 38 -5.07 5.77 10.86
N GLY A 39 -4.82 5.93 9.55
CA GLY A 39 -5.43 5.12 8.51
C GLY A 39 -5.02 3.65 8.62
N ASN A 40 -3.72 3.35 8.72
CA ASN A 40 -3.25 1.97 8.80
C ASN A 40 -3.64 1.29 10.12
N ILE A 41 -3.65 2.01 11.24
CA ILE A 41 -4.21 1.50 12.51
C ILE A 41 -5.68 1.12 12.30
N THR A 42 -6.49 1.99 11.68
CA THR A 42 -7.91 1.69 11.39
C THR A 42 -8.07 0.43 10.54
N VAL A 43 -7.22 0.26 9.51
CA VAL A 43 -7.20 -0.95 8.68
C VAL A 43 -6.91 -2.18 9.51
N ILE A 44 -5.85 -2.16 10.34
CA ILE A 44 -5.48 -3.28 11.21
C ILE A 44 -6.66 -3.63 12.13
N LEU A 45 -7.23 -2.63 12.82
CA LEU A 45 -8.33 -2.85 13.76
C LEU A 45 -9.55 -3.49 13.08
N VAL A 46 -9.97 -2.97 11.93
CA VAL A 46 -11.15 -3.46 11.22
C VAL A 46 -10.91 -4.88 10.65
N TYR A 47 -9.76 -5.13 10.02
CA TYR A 47 -9.49 -6.44 9.39
C TYR A 47 -9.17 -7.54 10.42
N VAL A 48 -8.53 -7.21 11.53
CA VAL A 48 -8.19 -8.19 12.58
C VAL A 48 -9.40 -8.50 13.46
N PHE A 49 -10.12 -7.47 13.93
CA PHE A 49 -11.17 -7.65 14.94
C PHE A 49 -12.57 -7.80 14.35
N LYS A 50 -12.96 -6.99 13.35
CA LYS A 50 -14.33 -7.03 12.78
C LYS A 50 -14.49 -8.00 11.61
N MET A 51 -13.48 -8.19 10.77
CA MET A 51 -13.61 -8.93 9.49
C MET A 51 -12.91 -10.31 9.51
N LYS A 52 -13.25 -11.14 10.52
CA LYS A 52 -12.66 -12.49 10.71
C LYS A 52 -13.09 -13.52 9.66
N VAL A 53 -14.21 -13.32 8.98
CA VAL A 53 -14.81 -14.29 8.04
C VAL A 53 -14.25 -14.13 6.61
N LYS A 54 -13.83 -15.23 5.98
CA LYS A 54 -13.20 -15.31 4.63
C LYS A 54 -11.87 -14.55 4.50
N ARG A 55 -10.86 -14.95 5.28
CA ARG A 55 -9.49 -14.36 5.27
C ARG A 55 -8.68 -14.59 4.00
N ASP A 56 -9.11 -15.45 3.07
CA ASP A 56 -8.24 -15.93 2.00
C ASP A 56 -7.72 -14.81 1.08
N ASP A 57 -8.61 -13.93 0.61
CA ASP A 57 -8.27 -12.78 -0.22
C ASP A 57 -7.76 -11.57 0.57
N ARG A 58 -7.98 -11.57 1.88
CA ARG A 58 -7.74 -10.42 2.76
C ARG A 58 -6.51 -10.57 3.63
N PHE A 59 -5.86 -11.74 3.60
CA PHE A 59 -4.74 -12.10 4.47
C PHE A 59 -3.64 -11.02 4.48
N PHE A 60 -3.21 -10.57 3.30
CA PHE A 60 -2.10 -9.62 3.19
C PHE A 60 -2.50 -8.17 3.49
N ILE A 61 -3.79 -7.84 3.59
CA ILE A 61 -4.24 -6.47 3.87
C ILE A 61 -3.75 -5.99 5.25
N PRO A 62 -4.05 -6.69 6.38
CA PRO A 62 -3.54 -6.28 7.68
C PRO A 62 -2.02 -6.43 7.81
N VAL A 63 -1.39 -7.38 7.09
CA VAL A 63 0.07 -7.52 7.08
C VAL A 63 0.73 -6.29 6.43
N LEU A 64 0.25 -5.89 5.26
CA LEU A 64 0.73 -4.71 4.55
C LEU A 64 0.47 -3.44 5.37
N ALA A 65 -0.73 -3.30 5.95
CA ALA A 65 -1.05 -2.18 6.82
C ALA A 65 -0.14 -2.07 8.06
N SER A 66 0.30 -3.20 8.66
CA SER A 66 1.28 -3.18 9.75
C SER A 66 2.65 -2.65 9.30
N VAL A 67 3.09 -3.05 8.10
CA VAL A 67 4.36 -2.57 7.52
C VAL A 67 4.26 -1.10 7.14
N ASP A 68 3.16 -0.68 6.52
CA ASP A 68 2.89 0.71 6.15
C ASP A 68 2.77 1.62 7.36
N PHE A 69 2.12 1.16 8.45
CA PHE A 69 2.09 1.86 9.72
C PHE A 69 3.50 2.13 10.24
N MET A 70 4.37 1.11 10.23
CA MET A 70 5.76 1.26 10.67
C MET A 70 6.58 2.14 9.74
N ALA A 71 6.38 2.05 8.42
CA ALA A 71 7.02 2.91 7.44
C ALA A 71 6.61 4.37 7.58
N CYS A 72 5.33 4.66 7.82
CA CYS A 72 4.88 6.01 8.12
C CYS A 72 5.44 6.51 9.46
N LEU A 73 5.36 5.70 10.51
CA LEU A 73 5.82 6.10 11.84
C LEU A 73 7.32 6.39 11.84
N VAL A 74 8.14 5.46 11.34
CA VAL A 74 9.60 5.60 11.37
C VAL A 74 10.09 6.50 10.24
N GLY A 75 9.65 6.25 9.01
CA GLY A 75 10.14 6.99 7.83
C GLY A 75 9.74 8.46 7.84
N ALA A 76 8.48 8.79 8.14
CA ALA A 76 8.07 10.19 8.21
C ALA A 76 8.65 10.90 9.43
N SER A 77 8.70 10.25 10.61
CA SER A 77 9.34 10.86 11.79
C SER A 77 10.83 11.06 11.61
N PHE A 78 11.51 10.12 10.94
CA PHE A 78 12.93 10.28 10.61
C PHE A 78 13.14 11.44 9.64
N ALA A 79 12.35 11.53 8.56
CA ALA A 79 12.43 12.65 7.62
C ALA A 79 12.14 14.00 8.30
N PHE A 80 11.20 14.02 9.25
CA PHE A 80 10.86 15.20 10.05
C PHE A 80 12.01 15.60 10.98
N ALA A 81 12.61 14.64 11.70
CA ALA A 81 13.79 14.87 12.51
C ALA A 81 14.95 15.42 11.66
N TRP A 82 15.15 14.87 10.46
CA TRP A 82 16.18 15.32 9.53
C TRP A 82 15.96 16.79 9.09
N ASN A 83 14.72 17.27 9.00
CA ASN A 83 14.44 18.69 8.67
C ASN A 83 14.52 19.64 9.87
N ILE A 84 14.20 19.16 11.09
CA ILE A 84 14.21 20.01 12.29
C ILE A 84 15.60 20.16 12.90
N ILE A 85 16.40 19.08 12.89
CA ILE A 85 17.77 19.08 13.41
C ILE A 85 18.80 18.73 12.32
N PRO A 86 18.79 19.40 11.15
CA PRO A 86 19.61 19.06 9.99
C PRO A 86 21.11 19.05 10.28
N VAL A 87 21.57 19.89 11.22
CA VAL A 87 22.99 20.06 11.57
C VAL A 87 23.29 19.80 13.05
N LYS A 88 22.30 19.31 13.80
CA LYS A 88 22.39 19.05 15.25
C LYS A 88 22.25 17.57 15.62
N PHE A 89 22.32 16.67 14.65
CA PHE A 89 22.07 15.24 14.85
C PHE A 89 23.33 14.52 15.37
N ASN A 90 23.65 14.64 16.66
CA ASN A 90 24.88 14.09 17.26
C ASN A 90 24.71 12.69 17.91
N ASN A 91 23.77 11.87 17.42
CA ASN A 91 23.57 10.51 17.95
C ASN A 91 23.68 9.47 16.83
N GLY A 92 24.85 8.86 16.72
CA GLY A 92 25.14 7.84 15.69
C GLY A 92 24.21 6.63 15.77
N ILE A 93 23.97 6.09 16.97
CA ILE A 93 23.14 4.89 17.18
C ILE A 93 21.71 5.14 16.70
N VAL A 94 21.12 6.29 17.05
CA VAL A 94 19.77 6.65 16.62
C VAL A 94 19.73 6.88 15.11
N CYS A 95 20.73 7.53 14.53
CA CYS A 95 20.82 7.73 13.08
C CYS A 95 20.85 6.40 12.32
N GLU A 96 21.75 5.50 12.72
CA GLU A 96 21.91 4.17 12.11
C GLU A 96 20.63 3.33 12.23
N ALA A 97 20.00 3.33 13.41
CA ALA A 97 18.76 2.61 13.64
C ALA A 97 17.59 3.15 12.79
N LEU A 98 17.46 4.48 12.67
CA LEU A 98 16.40 5.09 11.86
C LEU A 98 16.56 4.76 10.37
N TRP A 99 17.78 4.82 9.84
CA TRP A 99 18.07 4.39 8.47
C TRP A 99 17.79 2.90 8.28
N PHE A 100 18.27 2.06 9.18
CA PHE A 100 18.10 0.60 9.10
C PHE A 100 16.62 0.20 9.10
N VAL A 101 15.85 0.72 10.04
CA VAL A 101 14.42 0.40 10.15
C VAL A 101 13.65 0.98 8.98
N SER A 102 13.91 2.23 8.57
CA SER A 102 13.24 2.87 7.44
C SER A 102 13.49 2.12 6.12
N GLN A 103 14.73 1.68 5.88
CA GLN A 103 15.08 0.89 4.71
C GLN A 103 14.44 -0.50 4.78
N GLY A 104 14.51 -1.15 5.95
CA GLY A 104 13.96 -2.48 6.18
C GLY A 104 12.47 -2.55 5.88
N VAL A 105 11.66 -1.68 6.49
CA VAL A 105 10.20 -1.67 6.27
C VAL A 105 9.82 -1.35 4.82
N THR A 106 10.60 -0.50 4.15
CA THR A 106 10.42 -0.17 2.73
C THR A 106 10.64 -1.40 1.85
N ILE A 107 11.72 -2.15 2.08
CA ILE A 107 12.00 -3.39 1.33
C ILE A 107 10.95 -4.46 1.63
N ILE A 108 10.56 -4.63 2.90
CA ILE A 108 9.51 -5.58 3.29
C ILE A 108 8.21 -5.26 2.53
N SER A 109 7.81 -3.99 2.47
CA SER A 109 6.65 -3.57 1.70
C SER A 109 6.76 -3.94 0.23
N ALA A 110 7.90 -3.66 -0.42
CA ALA A 110 8.13 -3.99 -1.83
C ALA A 110 8.03 -5.50 -2.10
N VAL A 111 8.66 -6.32 -1.24
CA VAL A 111 8.60 -7.79 -1.34
C VAL A 111 7.18 -8.31 -1.10
N LEU A 112 6.44 -7.74 -0.14
CA LEU A 112 5.03 -8.09 0.07
C LEU A 112 4.18 -7.80 -1.17
N LEU A 113 4.41 -6.69 -1.88
CA LEU A 113 3.71 -6.41 -3.14
C LEU A 113 4.00 -7.48 -4.21
N ILE A 114 5.22 -8.00 -4.29
CA ILE A 114 5.57 -9.11 -5.20
C ILE A 114 4.84 -10.39 -4.79
N ILE A 115 4.86 -10.73 -3.49
CA ILE A 115 4.15 -11.92 -2.97
C ILE A 115 2.65 -11.83 -3.25
N ILE A 116 2.06 -10.65 -3.04
CA ILE A 116 0.66 -10.38 -3.33
C ILE A 116 0.40 -10.52 -4.83
N ALA A 117 1.24 -9.96 -5.70
CA ALA A 117 1.12 -10.10 -7.15
C ALA A 117 1.16 -11.58 -7.57
N VAL A 118 2.09 -12.38 -7.03
CA VAL A 118 2.17 -13.83 -7.28
C VAL A 118 0.90 -14.54 -6.79
N GLN A 119 0.41 -14.24 -5.60
CA GLN A 119 -0.85 -14.80 -5.09
C GLN A 119 -2.00 -14.50 -6.07
N ARG A 120 -2.11 -13.26 -6.53
CA ARG A 120 -3.17 -12.84 -7.48
C ARG A 120 -3.01 -13.53 -8.83
N TYR A 121 -1.78 -13.63 -9.33
CA TYR A 121 -1.48 -14.35 -10.56
C TYR A 121 -1.89 -15.82 -10.46
N LEU A 122 -1.52 -16.53 -9.39
CA LEU A 122 -1.91 -17.92 -9.20
C LEU A 122 -3.44 -18.06 -9.16
N LYS A 123 -4.13 -17.22 -8.39
CA LYS A 123 -5.59 -17.27 -8.27
C LYS A 123 -6.33 -16.96 -9.58
N VAL A 124 -5.84 -16.00 -10.37
CA VAL A 124 -6.50 -15.55 -11.61
C VAL A 124 -6.10 -16.42 -12.81
N CYS A 125 -4.82 -16.72 -12.96
CA CYS A 125 -4.25 -17.34 -14.16
C CYS A 125 -4.08 -18.86 -14.01
N LYS A 126 -3.89 -19.40 -12.80
CA LYS A 126 -3.64 -20.82 -12.54
C LYS A 126 -4.53 -21.35 -11.40
N PRO A 127 -5.85 -21.47 -11.61
CA PRO A 127 -6.80 -21.84 -10.55
C PRO A 127 -6.56 -23.23 -9.94
N SER A 128 -5.82 -24.10 -10.62
CA SER A 128 -5.42 -25.41 -10.09
C SER A 128 -4.42 -25.32 -8.93
N PHE A 129 -3.76 -24.17 -8.75
CA PHE A 129 -2.82 -23.96 -7.66
C PHE A 129 -3.45 -23.13 -6.54
N ILE A 130 -3.55 -23.71 -5.34
CA ILE A 130 -4.10 -23.05 -4.17
C ILE A 130 -2.97 -22.51 -3.30
N PHE A 131 -2.90 -21.18 -3.15
CA PHE A 131 -1.94 -20.54 -2.26
C PHE A 131 -2.39 -20.71 -0.80
N THR A 132 -1.89 -21.76 -0.15
CA THR A 132 -2.34 -22.18 1.19
C THR A 132 -2.00 -21.14 2.26
N GLN A 133 -2.70 -21.20 3.40
CA GLN A 133 -2.43 -20.30 4.53
C GLN A 133 -1.00 -20.46 5.07
N LYS A 134 -0.48 -21.71 5.12
CA LYS A 134 0.91 -21.97 5.54
C LYS A 134 1.92 -21.27 4.64
N MET A 135 1.71 -21.31 3.33
CA MET A 135 2.57 -20.60 2.36
C MET A 135 2.52 -19.09 2.55
N LYS A 136 1.34 -18.52 2.82
CA LYS A 136 1.20 -17.08 3.08
C LYS A 136 2.02 -16.62 4.28
N TYR A 137 1.92 -17.33 5.41
CA TYR A 137 2.73 -17.03 6.60
C TYR A 137 4.22 -17.20 6.32
N PHE A 138 4.61 -18.30 5.67
CA PHE A 138 6.01 -18.56 5.32
C PHE A 138 6.60 -17.45 4.43
N CYS A 139 5.92 -17.07 3.34
CA CYS A 139 6.37 -15.99 2.46
C CYS A 139 6.40 -14.63 3.19
N THR A 140 5.47 -14.40 4.12
CA THR A 140 5.48 -13.18 4.95
C THR A 140 6.71 -13.13 5.83
N ILE A 141 7.01 -14.21 6.58
CA ILE A 141 8.22 -14.28 7.43
C ILE A 141 9.49 -14.10 6.58
N LEU A 142 9.55 -14.76 5.43
CA LEU A 142 10.68 -14.62 4.51
C LEU A 142 10.86 -13.18 4.02
N ALA A 143 9.78 -12.44 3.77
CA ALA A 143 9.85 -11.03 3.39
C ALA A 143 10.45 -10.16 4.51
N PHE A 144 10.06 -10.40 5.77
CA PHE A 144 10.63 -9.71 6.94
C PHE A 144 12.12 -10.01 7.10
N CYS A 145 12.50 -11.30 7.04
CA CYS A 145 13.90 -11.71 7.13
C CYS A 145 14.73 -11.08 6.00
N PHE A 146 14.26 -11.14 4.76
CA PHE A 146 14.95 -10.58 3.61
C PHE A 146 15.11 -9.06 3.73
N GLY A 147 14.05 -8.33 4.09
CA GLY A 147 14.11 -6.87 4.14
C GLY A 147 15.07 -6.34 5.20
N PHE A 148 15.10 -6.92 6.39
CA PHE A 148 16.07 -6.53 7.41
C PHE A 148 17.48 -7.03 7.12
N ALA A 149 17.65 -8.25 6.60
CA ALA A 149 18.97 -8.75 6.20
C ALA A 149 19.61 -7.87 5.11
N PHE A 150 18.85 -7.47 4.10
CA PHE A 150 19.33 -6.57 3.03
C PHE A 150 19.64 -5.17 3.55
N SER A 151 19.06 -4.76 4.68
CA SER A 151 19.30 -3.44 5.28
C SER A 151 20.53 -3.42 6.21
N VAL A 152 21.14 -4.57 6.54
CA VAL A 152 22.32 -4.64 7.43
C VAL A 152 23.49 -3.75 7.00
N PRO A 153 23.84 -3.63 5.70
CA PRO A 153 24.94 -2.76 5.27
C PRO A 153 24.81 -1.29 5.70
N ILE A 154 23.60 -0.82 6.01
CA ILE A 154 23.34 0.54 6.50
C ILE A 154 24.19 0.89 7.73
N PHE A 155 24.39 -0.05 8.67
CA PHE A 155 25.20 0.21 9.88
C PHE A 155 26.65 0.59 9.55
N PHE A 156 27.17 0.09 8.44
CA PHE A 156 28.55 0.34 8.01
C PHE A 156 28.68 1.62 7.19
N TYR A 157 27.64 2.00 6.44
CA TYR A 157 27.71 3.08 5.46
C TYR A 157 27.01 4.38 5.87
N TYR A 158 26.08 4.33 6.83
CA TYR A 158 25.34 5.50 7.30
C TYR A 158 25.60 5.75 8.78
N GLY A 159 25.50 7.01 9.21
CA GLY A 159 25.65 7.40 10.62
C GLY A 159 25.67 8.90 10.83
N SER A 160 26.01 9.30 12.06
CA SER A 160 26.22 10.70 12.41
C SER A 160 27.57 11.17 11.87
N VAL A 161 27.58 12.14 10.97
CA VAL A 161 28.76 12.63 10.27
C VAL A 161 29.00 14.10 10.58
N GLU A 162 30.26 14.49 10.73
CA GLU A 162 30.65 15.88 10.97
C GLU A 162 30.58 16.73 9.70
N ILE A 163 30.01 17.94 9.83
CA ILE A 163 29.93 18.94 8.76
C ILE A 163 30.39 20.29 9.29
N TYR A 164 31.20 20.99 8.50
CA TYR A 164 31.76 22.29 8.85
C TYR A 164 31.15 23.39 8.00
N ASN A 165 30.72 24.49 8.62
CA ASN A 165 30.25 25.68 7.95
C ASN A 165 31.34 26.78 7.99
N PRO A 166 32.01 27.09 6.86
CA PRO A 166 33.07 28.09 6.82
C PRO A 166 32.60 29.51 7.13
N MET A 167 31.35 29.86 6.78
CA MET A 167 30.81 31.21 6.95
C MET A 167 30.54 31.55 8.41
N LEU A 168 30.08 30.56 9.19
CA LEU A 168 29.80 30.71 10.62
C LEU A 168 30.94 30.18 11.50
N ASN A 169 31.96 29.56 10.90
CA ASN A 169 33.09 28.92 11.58
C ASN A 169 32.60 28.01 12.73
N VAL A 170 31.72 27.07 12.40
CA VAL A 170 31.10 26.14 13.34
C VAL A 170 30.97 24.74 12.74
N THR A 171 31.18 23.72 13.55
CA THR A 171 30.97 22.31 13.19
C THR A 171 29.64 21.84 13.74
N GLY A 172 28.88 21.13 12.90
CA GLY A 172 27.63 20.45 13.24
C GLY A 172 27.68 18.97 12.86
N PHE A 173 26.60 18.27 13.13
CA PHE A 173 26.44 16.84 12.85
C PHE A 173 25.16 16.60 12.07
N TRP A 174 25.25 15.84 10.98
CA TRP A 174 24.09 15.41 10.19
C TRP A 174 24.03 13.89 10.14
N CYS A 175 22.81 13.35 10.02
CA CYS A 175 22.58 11.92 9.89
C CYS A 175 22.57 11.55 8.40
N GLY A 176 23.62 10.90 7.93
CA GLY A 176 23.81 10.65 6.49
C GLY A 176 24.88 9.63 6.19
N GLN A 177 25.33 9.62 4.95
CA GLN A 177 26.36 8.70 4.48
C GLN A 177 27.73 9.03 5.11
N LYS A 178 28.38 8.01 5.68
CA LYS A 178 29.75 8.08 6.18
C LYS A 178 30.70 8.34 5.01
N ARG A 179 31.69 9.21 5.22
CA ARG A 179 32.70 9.57 4.20
C ARG A 179 33.79 8.52 4.04
N GLU A 180 33.85 7.56 4.95
CA GLU A 180 34.72 6.40 4.82
C GLU A 180 34.14 5.45 3.77
N ASN A 181 34.98 4.84 2.94
CA ASN A 181 34.56 3.80 2.00
C ASN A 181 33.52 4.26 0.94
N ILE A 182 33.64 5.49 0.42
CA ILE A 182 32.70 6.08 -0.55
C ILE A 182 32.40 5.14 -1.73
N GLU A 183 33.41 4.45 -2.27
CA GLU A 183 33.25 3.47 -3.35
C GLU A 183 32.27 2.35 -2.98
N HIS A 184 32.38 1.81 -1.77
CA HIS A 184 31.50 0.75 -1.28
C HIS A 184 30.06 1.25 -1.07
N VAL A 185 29.89 2.50 -0.64
CA VAL A 185 28.55 3.07 -0.51
C VAL A 185 27.91 3.28 -1.88
N ILE A 186 28.66 3.79 -2.86
CA ILE A 186 28.16 3.96 -4.23
C ILE A 186 27.75 2.60 -4.82
N ILE A 187 28.58 1.56 -4.62
CA ILE A 187 28.24 0.19 -5.05
C ILE A 187 26.95 -0.29 -4.37
N TYR A 188 26.80 -0.06 -3.06
CA TYR A 188 25.60 -0.41 -2.32
C TYR A 188 24.36 0.30 -2.87
N ASP A 189 24.41 1.62 -3.05
CA ASP A 189 23.27 2.41 -3.53
C ASP A 189 22.88 2.02 -4.97
N ILE A 190 23.86 1.85 -5.86
CA ILE A 190 23.61 1.37 -7.23
C ILE A 190 23.01 -0.04 -7.21
N SER A 191 23.50 -0.95 -6.36
CA SER A 191 22.94 -2.30 -6.23
C SER A 191 21.48 -2.27 -5.75
N ALA A 192 21.16 -1.38 -4.80
CA ALA A 192 19.80 -1.20 -4.30
C ALA A 192 18.88 -0.65 -5.40
N VAL A 193 19.36 0.30 -6.22
CA VAL A 193 18.62 0.81 -7.39
C VAL A 193 18.36 -0.32 -8.40
N ILE A 194 19.37 -1.11 -8.75
CA ILE A 194 19.21 -2.25 -9.68
C ILE A 194 18.16 -3.24 -9.17
N VAL A 195 18.24 -3.62 -7.89
CA VAL A 195 17.25 -4.52 -7.26
C VAL A 195 15.84 -3.92 -7.32
N ALA A 196 15.69 -2.62 -7.03
CA ALA A 196 14.40 -1.95 -7.07
C ALA A 196 13.83 -1.85 -8.50
N VAL A 197 14.67 -1.63 -9.51
CA VAL A 197 14.27 -1.64 -10.93
C VAL A 197 13.81 -3.04 -11.34
N ILE A 198 14.57 -4.08 -11.01
CA ILE A 198 14.20 -5.48 -11.29
C ILE A 198 12.86 -5.81 -10.61
N ALA A 199 12.69 -5.47 -9.34
CA ALA A 199 11.45 -5.66 -8.59
C ALA A 199 10.25 -4.97 -9.27
N SER A 200 10.45 -3.72 -9.72
CA SER A 200 9.42 -2.95 -10.44
C SER A 200 9.05 -3.60 -11.77
N LEU A 201 10.03 -4.08 -12.54
CA LEU A 201 9.79 -4.80 -13.80
C LEU A 201 9.02 -6.10 -13.57
N VAL A 202 9.38 -6.88 -12.54
CA VAL A 202 8.65 -8.10 -12.16
C VAL A 202 7.20 -7.78 -11.83
N LEU A 203 6.94 -6.75 -11.04
CA LEU A 203 5.59 -6.31 -10.71
C LEU A 203 4.79 -5.90 -11.96
N ILE A 204 5.38 -5.09 -12.83
CA ILE A 204 4.76 -4.65 -14.09
C ILE A 204 4.37 -5.87 -14.94
N ILE A 205 5.29 -6.81 -15.14
CA ILE A 205 5.03 -8.02 -15.91
C ILE A 205 3.90 -8.85 -15.28
N LEU A 206 3.96 -9.12 -13.97
CA LEU A 206 2.93 -9.90 -13.28
C LEU A 206 1.54 -9.24 -13.41
N TYR A 207 1.44 -7.93 -13.21
CA TYR A 207 0.15 -7.23 -13.31
C TYR A 207 -0.35 -7.10 -14.74
N ILE A 208 0.52 -7.00 -15.74
CA ILE A 208 0.12 -7.10 -17.17
C ILE A 208 -0.48 -8.49 -17.44
N LEU A 209 0.15 -9.56 -16.95
CA LEU A 209 -0.36 -10.93 -17.13
C LEU A 209 -1.72 -11.12 -16.42
N ILE A 210 -1.85 -10.62 -15.19
CA ILE A 210 -3.11 -10.63 -14.43
C ILE A 210 -4.19 -9.85 -15.19
N GLY A 211 -3.88 -8.63 -15.65
CA GLY A 211 -4.80 -7.79 -16.41
C GLY A 211 -5.29 -8.46 -17.69
N LYS A 212 -4.38 -9.04 -18.48
CA LYS A 212 -4.71 -9.82 -19.69
C LYS A 212 -5.62 -11.00 -19.37
N ALA A 213 -5.37 -11.73 -18.28
CA ALA A 213 -6.20 -12.86 -17.87
C ALA A 213 -7.61 -12.43 -17.43
N ILE A 214 -7.72 -11.34 -16.65
CA ILE A 214 -9.00 -10.77 -16.23
C ILE A 214 -9.80 -10.27 -17.44
N TYR A 215 -9.14 -9.60 -18.38
CA TYR A 215 -9.76 -9.10 -19.61
C TYR A 215 -10.25 -10.23 -20.51
N ARG A 216 -9.46 -11.31 -20.68
CA ARG A 216 -9.89 -12.48 -21.45
C ARG A 216 -11.16 -13.11 -20.85
N LYS A 217 -11.21 -13.26 -19.52
CA LYS A 217 -12.40 -13.76 -18.81
C LYS A 217 -13.61 -12.85 -19.01
N PHE A 218 -13.41 -11.53 -19.02
CA PHE A 218 -14.45 -10.54 -19.28
C PHE A 218 -15.05 -10.67 -20.69
N ILE A 219 -14.20 -10.81 -21.71
CA ILE A 219 -14.66 -10.94 -23.10
C ILE A 219 -15.46 -12.23 -23.31
N ILE A 220 -14.96 -13.37 -22.83
CA ILE A 220 -15.67 -14.66 -22.90
C ILE A 220 -17.03 -14.55 -22.19
N PHE A 221 -17.06 -13.89 -21.03
CA PHE A 221 -18.28 -13.67 -20.29
C PHE A 221 -19.27 -12.78 -21.08
N GLN A 222 -18.84 -11.67 -21.65
CA GLN A 222 -19.69 -10.82 -22.50
C GLN A 222 -20.23 -11.57 -23.71
N GLN A 223 -19.43 -12.40 -24.37
CA GLN A 223 -19.88 -13.25 -25.48
C GLN A 223 -20.97 -14.22 -25.03
N SER A 224 -20.79 -14.88 -23.88
CA SER A 224 -21.80 -15.81 -23.33
C SER A 224 -23.15 -15.16 -22.99
N VAL A 225 -23.12 -13.87 -22.64
CA VAL A 225 -24.32 -13.05 -22.38
C VAL A 225 -25.00 -12.65 -23.68
N LYS A 226 -24.23 -12.20 -24.68
CA LYS A 226 -24.76 -11.86 -26.02
C LYS A 226 -25.38 -13.06 -26.73
N GLU A 227 -24.80 -14.25 -26.57
CA GLU A 227 -25.30 -15.49 -27.18
C GLU A 227 -26.51 -16.09 -26.43
N GLY A 228 -26.99 -15.47 -25.35
CA GLY A 228 -28.10 -16.02 -24.55
C GLY A 228 -27.80 -17.38 -23.92
N LYS A 229 -26.52 -17.80 -23.84
CA LYS A 229 -26.13 -19.10 -23.27
C LYS A 229 -26.06 -19.06 -21.75
N TYR A 230 -25.83 -17.89 -21.16
CA TYR A 230 -25.78 -17.73 -19.71
C TYR A 230 -27.14 -18.00 -19.04
N THR A 231 -28.25 -17.61 -19.67
CA THR A 231 -29.63 -17.86 -19.20
C THR A 231 -30.00 -19.34 -19.20
N LYS A 232 -29.47 -20.14 -20.16
CA LYS A 232 -29.71 -21.60 -20.25
C LYS A 232 -28.95 -22.39 -19.18
N LYS A 233 -27.69 -22.05 -18.91
CA LYS A 233 -26.83 -22.76 -17.94
C LYS A 233 -27.24 -22.51 -16.48
N HIS A 234 -27.70 -21.30 -16.17
CA HIS A 234 -28.18 -20.96 -14.82
C HIS A 234 -29.57 -21.56 -14.51
N ARG A 235 -30.41 -21.78 -15.53
CA ARG A 235 -31.72 -22.44 -15.37
C ARG A 235 -31.56 -23.91 -14.99
N SER A 236 -30.63 -24.62 -15.63
CA SER A 236 -30.36 -26.03 -15.35
C SER A 236 -29.65 -26.25 -14.01
N SER A 237 -28.79 -25.33 -13.55
CA SER A 237 -28.19 -25.42 -12.21
C SER A 237 -29.20 -25.13 -11.10
N VAL A 238 -30.14 -24.20 -11.30
CA VAL A 238 -31.20 -23.89 -10.31
C VAL A 238 -32.29 -24.97 -10.27
N GLU A 239 -32.68 -25.54 -11.42
CA GLU A 239 -33.58 -26.72 -11.44
C GLU A 239 -32.94 -27.90 -10.70
N LEU A 240 -31.66 -28.18 -10.93
CA LEU A 240 -30.95 -29.26 -10.24
C LEU A 240 -30.79 -29.02 -8.73
N GLU A 241 -30.53 -27.78 -8.29
CA GLU A 241 -30.47 -27.43 -6.87
C GLU A 241 -31.84 -27.46 -6.18
N SER A 242 -32.92 -27.11 -6.89
CA SER A 242 -34.29 -27.18 -6.35
C SER A 242 -34.79 -28.61 -6.18
N VAL A 243 -34.40 -29.53 -7.07
CA VAL A 243 -34.73 -30.95 -6.96
C VAL A 243 -33.94 -31.61 -5.82
N LEU A 244 -32.69 -31.20 -5.59
CA LEU A 244 -31.85 -31.71 -4.49
C LEU A 244 -32.21 -31.14 -3.11
N ALA A 245 -32.96 -30.04 -3.05
CA ALA A 245 -33.38 -29.40 -1.80
C ALA A 245 -34.66 -30.01 -1.18
N ILE A 246 -35.40 -30.83 -1.92
CA ILE A 246 -36.64 -31.48 -1.44
C ILE A 246 -36.33 -32.72 -0.58
N ASP A 247 -35.10 -33.24 -0.61
CA ASP A 247 -34.79 -34.58 -0.08
C ASP A 247 -33.96 -34.59 1.22
N LYS A 248 -33.73 -33.44 1.87
CA LYS A 248 -32.94 -33.37 3.12
C LYS A 248 -33.47 -32.37 4.13
N ASP A 249 -34.59 -32.72 4.75
CA ASP A 249 -34.93 -32.24 6.09
C ASP A 249 -34.28 -33.16 7.13
N ASN A 250 -33.09 -32.77 7.60
CA ASN A 250 -32.71 -32.84 9.02
C ASN A 250 -31.33 -32.22 9.30
N GLU A 251 -31.32 -31.41 10.36
CA GLU A 251 -30.20 -30.94 11.20
C GLU A 251 -29.26 -29.80 10.72
N ASN A 252 -29.39 -28.70 11.50
CA ASN A 252 -28.40 -27.74 12.02
C ASN A 252 -27.68 -26.65 11.17
N GLU A 253 -27.83 -25.42 11.71
CA GLU A 253 -26.93 -24.25 11.82
C GLU A 253 -26.10 -23.74 10.62
N SER A 254 -26.38 -24.18 9.40
CA SER A 254 -25.78 -23.62 8.16
C SER A 254 -26.60 -22.48 7.53
N SER A 255 -27.80 -22.21 8.08
CA SER A 255 -28.91 -21.57 7.35
C SER A 255 -28.75 -20.07 7.04
N ARG A 256 -27.83 -19.35 7.71
CA ARG A 256 -27.66 -17.89 7.51
C ARG A 256 -26.74 -17.51 6.34
N SER A 257 -25.88 -18.42 5.86
CA SER A 257 -25.07 -18.17 4.65
C SER A 257 -25.80 -18.54 3.36
N ARG A 258 -26.79 -19.43 3.44
CA ARG A 258 -27.65 -19.80 2.30
C ARG A 258 -28.65 -18.68 2.00
N ALA A 259 -29.19 -18.02 3.03
CA ALA A 259 -30.15 -16.92 2.89
C ALA A 259 -29.64 -15.75 2.04
N ASN A 260 -28.39 -15.28 2.20
CA ASN A 260 -27.92 -14.10 1.46
C ASN A 260 -27.46 -14.41 0.01
N SER A 261 -27.06 -15.65 -0.26
CA SER A 261 -26.75 -16.11 -1.62
C SER A 261 -28.05 -16.31 -2.40
N ILE A 262 -29.10 -16.74 -1.69
CA ILE A 262 -30.46 -16.90 -2.20
C ILE A 262 -31.17 -15.54 -2.32
N GLU A 263 -30.97 -14.57 -1.42
CA GLU A 263 -31.50 -13.19 -1.56
C GLU A 263 -30.95 -12.49 -2.80
N ASP A 264 -29.63 -12.57 -3.06
CA ASP A 264 -29.01 -12.03 -4.28
C ASP A 264 -29.52 -12.73 -5.57
N LEU A 265 -29.93 -14.01 -5.48
CA LEU A 265 -30.51 -14.78 -6.59
C LEU A 265 -32.03 -14.55 -6.75
N VAL A 266 -32.76 -14.35 -5.66
CA VAL A 266 -34.20 -14.03 -5.59
C VAL A 266 -34.46 -12.61 -6.08
N GLU A 267 -33.54 -11.67 -5.83
CA GLU A 267 -33.57 -10.30 -6.40
C GLU A 267 -33.38 -10.34 -7.94
N CYS A 268 -32.56 -11.27 -8.43
CA CYS A 268 -32.37 -11.50 -9.86
C CYS A 268 -33.61 -12.11 -10.54
N ASP A 269 -34.35 -12.99 -9.85
CA ASP A 269 -35.53 -13.66 -10.38
C ASP A 269 -36.80 -12.78 -10.31
N THR A 270 -36.91 -11.91 -9.29
CA THR A 270 -37.97 -10.90 -9.20
C THR A 270 -37.80 -9.77 -10.24
N TYR A 271 -36.57 -9.37 -10.57
CA TYR A 271 -36.33 -8.44 -11.69
C TYR A 271 -36.61 -9.09 -13.05
N ARG A 272 -36.23 -10.37 -13.25
CA ARG A 272 -36.49 -11.10 -14.51
C ARG A 272 -37.98 -11.28 -14.81
N ARG A 273 -38.86 -11.44 -13.81
CA ARG A 273 -40.31 -11.44 -14.03
C ARG A 273 -40.85 -10.10 -14.54
N LYS A 274 -40.21 -8.97 -14.20
CA LYS A 274 -40.52 -7.65 -14.77
C LYS A 274 -39.97 -7.48 -16.20
N VAL A 275 -38.80 -8.05 -16.52
CA VAL A 275 -38.13 -7.96 -17.84
C VAL A 275 -38.90 -8.67 -18.98
N LYS A 276 -39.80 -9.62 -18.68
CA LYS A 276 -40.67 -10.21 -19.71
C LYS A 276 -41.67 -9.22 -20.34
N ARG A 277 -41.76 -7.98 -19.86
CA ARG A 277 -42.54 -6.89 -20.45
C ARG A 277 -41.64 -5.71 -20.85
N GLY A 278 -40.99 -5.80 -22.01
CA GLY A 278 -40.71 -4.64 -22.88
C GLY A 278 -39.33 -3.93 -22.81
N SER A 279 -38.89 -3.53 -24.01
CA SER A 279 -37.91 -2.48 -24.40
C SER A 279 -36.39 -2.72 -24.32
N ALA A 280 -35.68 -2.16 -25.31
CA ALA A 280 -34.22 -2.21 -25.51
C ALA A 280 -33.40 -1.68 -24.31
N ASP A 281 -34.00 -0.82 -23.48
CA ASP A 281 -33.41 -0.29 -22.25
C ASP A 281 -33.11 -1.39 -21.20
N THR A 282 -33.84 -2.51 -21.23
CA THR A 282 -33.64 -3.62 -20.30
C THR A 282 -32.37 -4.44 -20.59
N LEU A 283 -31.92 -4.48 -21.85
CA LEU A 283 -30.68 -5.15 -22.27
C LEU A 283 -29.45 -4.36 -21.82
N ASP A 284 -29.51 -3.03 -21.91
CA ASP A 284 -28.41 -2.16 -21.49
C ASP A 284 -28.24 -2.20 -19.96
N GLN A 285 -29.36 -2.17 -19.21
CA GLN A 285 -29.35 -2.32 -17.75
C GLN A 285 -28.80 -3.68 -17.29
N GLY A 286 -29.13 -4.77 -18.00
CA GLY A 286 -28.54 -6.09 -17.76
C GLY A 286 -27.04 -6.14 -18.06
N ARG A 287 -26.57 -5.42 -19.09
CA ARG A 287 -25.15 -5.30 -19.43
C ARG A 287 -24.38 -4.52 -18.36
N PHE A 288 -24.91 -3.40 -17.85
CA PHE A 288 -24.30 -2.64 -16.76
C PHE A 288 -24.17 -3.45 -15.47
N PHE A 289 -25.21 -4.20 -15.09
CA PHE A 289 -25.17 -5.10 -13.92
C PHE A 289 -24.08 -6.17 -14.07
N THR A 290 -24.00 -6.77 -15.25
CA THR A 290 -23.01 -7.80 -15.63
C THR A 290 -21.57 -7.27 -15.53
N ILE A 291 -21.33 -6.05 -16.00
CA ILE A 291 -20.05 -5.36 -15.88
C ILE A 291 -19.70 -5.12 -14.40
N GLY A 292 -20.66 -4.62 -13.61
CA GLY A 292 -20.48 -4.42 -12.17
C GLY A 292 -20.11 -5.71 -11.42
N GLN A 293 -20.74 -6.85 -11.78
CA GLN A 293 -20.43 -8.15 -11.19
C GLN A 293 -19.01 -8.62 -11.50
N HIS A 294 -18.52 -8.37 -12.73
CA HIS A 294 -17.13 -8.70 -13.11
C HIS A 294 -16.11 -7.93 -12.27
N PHE A 295 -16.28 -6.61 -12.13
CA PHE A 295 -15.43 -5.79 -11.27
C PHE A 295 -15.51 -6.22 -9.81
N ARG A 296 -16.70 -6.54 -9.29
CA ARG A 296 -16.88 -7.02 -7.91
C ARG A 296 -16.19 -8.36 -7.66
N THR A 297 -16.14 -9.24 -8.66
CA THR A 297 -15.46 -10.55 -8.58
C THR A 297 -13.94 -10.41 -8.50
N HIS A 298 -13.36 -9.46 -9.24
CA HIS A 298 -11.91 -9.26 -9.30
C HIS A 298 -11.43 -8.02 -8.51
N ARG A 299 -12.28 -7.43 -7.68
CA ARG A 299 -12.02 -6.16 -6.99
C ARG A 299 -10.70 -6.12 -6.22
N TYR A 300 -10.28 -7.23 -5.60
CA TYR A 300 -9.00 -7.27 -4.87
C TYR A 300 -7.81 -7.27 -5.81
N SER A 301 -7.92 -7.88 -6.99
CA SER A 301 -6.86 -7.81 -8.00
C SER A 301 -6.72 -6.38 -8.52
N TYR A 302 -7.83 -5.67 -8.76
CA TYR A 302 -7.79 -4.25 -9.11
C TYR A 302 -7.23 -3.39 -7.98
N MET A 303 -7.66 -3.63 -6.74
CA MET A 303 -7.16 -2.93 -5.55
C MET A 303 -5.64 -3.04 -5.41
N PHE A 304 -5.09 -4.26 -5.46
CA PHE A 304 -3.65 -4.46 -5.35
C PHE A 304 -2.89 -3.96 -6.58
N MET A 305 -3.48 -4.02 -7.77
CA MET A 305 -2.91 -3.40 -8.97
C MET A 305 -2.81 -1.87 -8.83
N THR A 306 -3.82 -1.21 -8.26
CA THR A 306 -3.79 0.23 -7.95
C THR A 306 -2.72 0.55 -6.91
N ILE A 307 -2.64 -0.21 -5.82
CA ILE A 307 -1.59 -0.05 -4.79
C ILE A 307 -0.21 -0.17 -5.43
N THR A 308 0.03 -1.21 -6.22
CA THR A 308 1.32 -1.41 -6.88
C THR A 308 1.65 -0.32 -7.90
N ALA A 309 0.66 0.16 -8.67
CA ALA A 309 0.90 1.25 -9.61
C ALA A 309 1.33 2.53 -8.88
N LEU A 310 0.67 2.88 -7.77
CA LEU A 310 1.05 4.03 -6.94
C LEU A 310 2.41 3.83 -6.28
N PHE A 311 2.75 2.62 -5.83
CA PHE A 311 4.08 2.29 -5.33
C PHE A 311 5.16 2.62 -6.37
N ILE A 312 5.02 2.12 -7.61
CA ILE A 312 6.01 2.35 -8.67
C ILE A 312 6.14 3.85 -8.98
N ILE A 313 5.02 4.55 -9.13
CA ILE A 313 5.00 5.98 -9.43
C ILE A 313 5.65 6.79 -8.29
N ALA A 314 5.31 6.49 -7.03
CA ALA A 314 5.84 7.21 -5.87
C ALA A 314 7.32 6.90 -5.60
N TYR A 315 7.80 5.70 -5.96
CA TYR A 315 9.18 5.28 -5.72
C TYR A 315 10.15 5.72 -6.83
N THR A 316 9.67 5.93 -8.05
CA THR A 316 10.50 6.28 -9.21
C THR A 316 11.32 7.58 -9.00
N PRO A 317 10.77 8.69 -8.48
CA PRO A 317 11.55 9.89 -8.24
C PRO A 317 12.73 9.64 -7.31
N ARG A 318 12.54 8.87 -6.23
CA ARG A 318 13.64 8.48 -5.32
C ARG A 318 14.74 7.73 -6.06
N LEU A 319 14.40 6.76 -6.91
CA LEU A 319 15.40 6.01 -7.70
C LEU A 319 16.21 6.90 -8.61
N VAL A 320 15.55 7.81 -9.34
CA VAL A 320 16.22 8.75 -10.24
C VAL A 320 17.18 9.63 -9.43
N LEU A 321 16.73 10.15 -8.29
CA LEU A 321 17.55 11.03 -7.45
C LEU A 321 18.74 10.31 -6.81
N MET A 322 18.59 9.05 -6.36
CA MET A 322 19.71 8.27 -5.84
C MET A 322 20.78 8.03 -6.92
N VAL A 323 20.38 7.80 -8.18
CA VAL A 323 21.33 7.69 -9.30
C VAL A 323 22.02 9.03 -9.55
N LEU A 324 21.27 10.14 -9.60
CA LEU A 324 21.84 11.47 -9.82
C LEU A 324 22.81 11.89 -8.71
N GLU A 325 22.48 11.59 -7.46
CA GLU A 325 23.34 11.80 -6.30
C GLU A 325 24.62 10.96 -6.37
N SER A 326 24.53 9.72 -6.88
CA SER A 326 25.68 8.82 -7.02
C SER A 326 26.66 9.21 -8.13
N ILE A 327 26.20 9.89 -9.18
CA ILE A 327 27.05 10.29 -10.33
C ILE A 327 27.65 11.68 -10.19
N ASP A 328 27.04 12.58 -9.41
CA ASP A 328 27.47 13.96 -9.24
C ASP A 328 27.81 14.25 -7.77
N PRO A 329 29.10 14.33 -7.42
CA PRO A 329 29.54 14.69 -6.06
C PRO A 329 29.03 16.06 -5.59
N ASN A 330 28.67 16.95 -6.52
CA ASN A 330 28.13 18.28 -6.24
C ASN A 330 26.61 18.34 -6.43
N PHE A 331 25.91 17.19 -6.48
CA PHE A 331 24.48 17.13 -6.76
C PHE A 331 23.66 18.07 -5.88
N TRP A 332 23.98 18.14 -4.58
CA TRP A 332 23.29 18.97 -3.59
C TRP A 332 23.72 20.44 -3.57
N ASN A 333 24.70 20.86 -4.38
CA ASN A 333 25.11 22.27 -4.50
C ASN A 333 24.11 23.02 -5.40
N LYS A 334 22.94 23.33 -4.84
CA LYS A 334 21.83 23.99 -5.53
C LYS A 334 21.21 25.09 -4.65
N PRO A 335 20.45 26.03 -5.25
CA PRO A 335 19.61 26.96 -4.51
C PRO A 335 18.64 26.25 -3.53
N ASN A 336 18.29 26.92 -2.43
CA ASN A 336 17.51 26.33 -1.34
C ASN A 336 16.12 25.84 -1.77
N ASP A 337 15.46 26.55 -2.68
CA ASP A 337 14.18 26.19 -3.26
C ASP A 337 14.27 24.91 -4.11
N ALA A 338 15.33 24.77 -4.91
CA ALA A 338 15.61 23.54 -5.64
C ALA A 338 15.84 22.37 -4.67
N ILE A 339 16.65 22.56 -3.62
CA ILE A 339 16.88 21.53 -2.59
C ILE A 339 15.56 21.09 -1.96
N ALA A 340 14.68 22.03 -1.59
CA ALA A 340 13.38 21.72 -1.01
C ALA A 340 12.52 20.86 -1.97
N GLY A 341 12.52 21.19 -3.27
CA GLY A 341 11.82 20.40 -4.30
C GLY A 341 12.42 19.00 -4.50
N PHE A 342 13.75 18.88 -4.54
CA PHE A 342 14.44 17.59 -4.64
C PHE A 342 14.16 16.70 -3.43
N LEU A 343 14.17 17.26 -2.21
CA LEU A 343 13.85 16.51 -1.00
C LEU A 343 12.39 16.05 -0.97
N PHE A 344 11.45 16.85 -1.48
CA PHE A 344 10.06 16.45 -1.63
C PHE A 344 9.94 15.21 -2.53
N LEU A 345 10.57 15.24 -3.71
CA LEU A 345 10.60 14.12 -4.64
C LEU A 345 11.32 12.90 -4.06
N TYR A 346 12.42 13.10 -3.34
CA TYR A 346 13.19 12.04 -2.68
C TYR A 346 12.37 11.30 -1.62
N ARG A 347 11.39 11.98 -1.01
CA ARG A 347 10.50 11.47 0.05
C ARG A 347 9.12 11.08 -0.46
N MET A 348 8.84 11.23 -1.76
CA MET A 348 7.56 10.91 -2.37
C MET A 348 7.16 9.44 -2.15
N TYR A 349 8.13 8.54 -2.00
CA TYR A 349 7.88 7.12 -1.72
C TYR A 349 7.03 6.88 -0.46
N LEU A 350 7.09 7.79 0.53
CA LEU A 350 6.29 7.68 1.77
C LEU A 350 4.79 7.78 1.50
N LEU A 351 4.38 8.43 0.41
CA LEU A 351 2.98 8.52 -0.02
C LEU A 351 2.35 7.13 -0.18
N ASN A 352 3.11 6.15 -0.68
CA ASN A 352 2.63 4.79 -0.88
C ASN A 352 2.11 4.14 0.42
N HIS A 353 2.77 4.42 1.54
CA HIS A 353 2.38 3.86 2.84
C HIS A 353 1.15 4.58 3.43
N ALA A 354 0.99 5.88 3.13
CA ALA A 354 -0.11 6.68 3.65
C ALA A 354 -1.44 6.51 2.87
N VAL A 355 -1.38 6.17 1.58
CA VAL A 355 -2.56 6.16 0.70
C VAL A 355 -3.39 4.85 0.76
N ASN A 356 -2.78 3.75 1.21
CA ASN A 356 -3.41 2.42 1.19
C ASN A 356 -4.77 2.33 1.91
N PRO A 357 -4.97 2.93 3.11
CA PRO A 357 -6.28 2.97 3.76
C PRO A 357 -7.39 3.54 2.86
N PHE A 358 -7.10 4.60 2.11
CA PHE A 358 -8.06 5.22 1.19
C PHE A 358 -8.38 4.30 0.02
N ILE A 359 -7.39 3.59 -0.52
CA ILE A 359 -7.61 2.60 -1.58
C ILE A 359 -8.52 1.47 -1.09
N TYR A 360 -8.32 0.99 0.14
CA TYR A 360 -9.19 -0.02 0.72
C TYR A 360 -10.63 0.48 0.88
N THR A 361 -10.85 1.74 1.27
CA THR A 361 -12.21 2.31 1.30
C THR A 361 -12.87 2.28 -0.07
N PHE A 362 -12.12 2.51 -1.16
CA PHE A 362 -12.66 2.49 -2.52
C PHE A 362 -13.02 1.08 -3.00
N PHE A 363 -12.16 0.08 -2.76
CA PHE A 363 -12.34 -1.27 -3.34
C PHE A 363 -13.03 -2.29 -2.41
N ASP A 364 -12.90 -2.18 -1.09
CA ASP A 364 -13.53 -3.11 -0.14
C ASP A 364 -14.76 -2.50 0.52
N THR A 365 -15.92 -2.79 -0.08
CA THR A 365 -17.22 -2.34 0.43
C THR A 365 -17.52 -2.78 1.87
N ARG A 366 -16.98 -3.91 2.33
CA ARG A 366 -17.18 -4.34 3.73
C ARG A 366 -16.32 -3.54 4.68
N PHE A 367 -15.09 -3.22 4.27
CA PHE A 367 -14.23 -2.31 5.01
C PHE A 367 -14.87 -0.92 5.12
N ARG A 368 -15.35 -0.36 3.99
CA ARG A 368 -16.06 0.93 3.98
C ARG A 368 -17.26 0.96 4.93
N LYS A 369 -18.08 -0.09 4.93
CA LYS A 369 -19.22 -0.21 5.87
C LYS A 369 -18.75 -0.26 7.32
N ALA A 370 -17.77 -1.08 7.64
CA ALA A 370 -17.24 -1.18 9.00
C ALA A 370 -16.61 0.14 9.50
N VAL A 371 -15.92 0.87 8.62
CA VAL A 371 -15.39 2.21 8.90
C VAL A 371 -16.54 3.19 9.12
N SER A 372 -17.55 3.19 8.24
CA SER A 372 -18.74 4.04 8.41
C SER A 372 -19.47 3.75 9.72
N GLU A 373 -19.55 2.50 10.17
CA GLU A 373 -20.14 2.17 11.48
C GLU A 373 -19.33 2.72 12.67
N ILE A 374 -18.00 2.82 12.53
CA ILE A 374 -17.12 3.39 13.56
C ILE A 374 -17.29 4.92 13.64
N PHE A 375 -17.38 5.59 12.49
CA PHE A 375 -17.49 7.05 12.41
C PHE A 375 -18.93 7.58 12.48
N CYS A 376 -19.94 6.78 12.13
CA CYS A 376 -21.37 7.14 12.20
C CYS A 376 -22.05 6.66 13.50
N CYS A 377 -21.37 6.73 14.65
CA CYS A 377 -21.96 6.44 15.97
C CYS A 377 -23.27 7.20 16.27
N CYS A 378 -23.63 8.22 15.50
CA CYS A 378 -24.92 8.93 15.60
C CYS A 378 -26.13 8.18 15.00
N CYS A 379 -25.96 7.09 14.24
CA CYS A 379 -27.08 6.39 13.58
C CYS A 379 -27.43 5.01 14.17
N SER A 380 -26.58 4.42 15.01
CA SER A 380 -26.80 3.08 15.56
C SER A 380 -27.83 3.05 16.71
N THR A 381 -28.00 4.16 17.43
CA THR A 381 -28.94 4.26 18.56
C THR A 381 -30.41 4.13 18.15
N ARG A 382 -30.74 4.25 16.85
CA ARG A 382 -32.13 4.20 16.36
C ARG A 382 -32.66 2.78 16.09
N LYS A 383 -31.80 1.75 16.03
CA LYS A 383 -32.23 0.36 15.78
C LYS A 383 -32.45 -0.47 17.04
N SER A 384 -32.06 0.01 18.22
CA SER A 384 -32.30 -0.69 19.50
C SER A 384 -33.60 -0.28 20.19
N MET A 385 -34.40 0.60 19.60
CA MET A 385 -35.65 1.12 20.18
C MET A 385 -36.90 0.72 19.38
N ALA A 386 -36.76 -0.25 18.47
CA ALA A 386 -37.86 -0.82 17.68
C ALA A 386 -37.90 -2.35 17.83
N LEU A 387 -37.81 -2.80 19.08
CA LEU A 387 -38.16 -4.15 19.52
C LEU A 387 -39.41 -4.05 20.38
#